data_AF-W7Q6L9-F1
#
_entry.id   AF-W7Q6L9-F1
#
_cell.length_a   1.000
_cell.length_b   1.000
_cell.length_c   1.000
_cell.angle_alpha   90.00
_cell.angle_beta   90.00
_cell.angle_gamma   90.00
#
_symmetry.space_group_name_H-M   'P 1'
#
loop_
_entity.id
_entity.type
_entity.pdbx_description
1 polymer ?
#
loop_
_entity_poly.entity_id
_entity_poly.type
_entity_poly.pdbx_seq_one_letter_code
_entity_poly.pdbx_strand_id
1 'polypeptide(L)'
;MTEEEMAEQASQRRYLEAEEVKALFAGLEAYQEAKRQQRRSSRAHGKAYLPDLDGVAYVDHVAPWILTMYYTGFRPGDLFGLRWDHVNLTFRTVRKVIEKTAHHREEPQTFPLSTEAVAVLKEWHRQQGEPTTGLVFPSPRNGKRMSATAMQKPWASVRKLAGLPDDLLLYSLRHNFASQLVMAGVDLLTVSKLMAHSDIQTTITFYAHLRPDHSRDAVEAFAKAVPRAPAEEGGASDKAPAIREVSTKVSTK
;
A
#
# COMPACT_ATOMS: atom_id res chain seq x y z
N MET A 1 -1.72 -18.41 -21.74
CA MET A 1 -2.10 -18.30 -20.33
C MET A 1 -3.23 -17.29 -20.20
N THR A 2 -4.41 -17.75 -19.83
CA THR A 2 -5.60 -16.91 -19.63
C THR A 2 -5.43 -16.05 -18.36
N GLU A 3 -6.20 -14.97 -18.25
CA GLU A 3 -6.22 -14.12 -17.05
C GLU A 3 -6.66 -14.93 -15.80
N GLU A 4 -7.37 -16.02 -16.02
CA GLU A 4 -7.88 -16.98 -15.03
C GLU A 4 -6.79 -17.96 -14.57
N GLU A 5 -5.98 -18.50 -15.48
CA GLU A 5 -4.80 -19.33 -15.15
C GLU A 5 -3.74 -18.53 -14.36
N MET A 6 -3.62 -17.22 -14.65
CA MET A 6 -2.78 -16.28 -13.89
C MET A 6 -3.33 -16.00 -12.48
N ALA A 7 -4.66 -16.05 -12.31
CA ALA A 7 -5.33 -15.85 -11.03
C ALA A 7 -5.30 -17.11 -10.15
N GLU A 8 -5.27 -18.29 -10.76
CA GLU A 8 -5.18 -19.58 -10.08
C GLU A 8 -3.77 -19.87 -9.55
N GLN A 9 -2.72 -19.45 -10.28
CA GLN A 9 -1.34 -19.41 -9.77
C GLN A 9 -1.15 -18.37 -8.64
N ALA A 10 -2.03 -17.37 -8.54
CA ALA A 10 -2.07 -16.42 -7.42
C ALA A 10 -2.72 -17.01 -6.15
N SER A 11 -3.01 -18.33 -6.11
CA SER A 11 -3.54 -19.02 -4.93
C SER A 11 -2.57 -19.03 -3.75
N GLN A 12 -1.28 -18.71 -3.93
CA GLN A 12 -0.43 -18.25 -2.83
C GLN A 12 -0.42 -16.72 -2.78
N ARG A 13 -1.50 -16.14 -2.22
CA ARG A 13 -1.56 -14.71 -1.86
C ARG A 13 -0.57 -14.45 -0.72
N ARG A 14 0.70 -14.33 -1.09
CA ARG A 14 1.85 -14.18 -0.21
C ARG A 14 2.23 -12.70 -0.09
N TYR A 15 2.65 -12.30 1.09
CA TYR A 15 3.35 -11.02 1.32
C TYR A 15 4.86 -11.24 1.34
N LEU A 16 5.62 -10.16 1.15
CA LEU A 16 7.08 -10.24 1.14
C LEU A 16 7.60 -10.15 2.58
N GLU A 17 8.53 -11.03 2.92
CA GLU A 17 9.28 -10.95 4.17
C GLU A 17 10.25 -9.75 4.15
N ALA A 18 10.71 -9.29 5.31
CA ALA A 18 11.58 -8.12 5.41
C ALA A 18 12.86 -8.25 4.55
N GLU A 19 13.48 -9.42 4.53
CA GLU A 19 14.66 -9.70 3.69
C GLU A 19 14.31 -9.71 2.19
N GLU A 20 13.12 -10.16 1.80
CA GLU A 20 12.68 -10.10 0.41
C GLU A 20 12.36 -8.67 -0.04
N VAL A 21 11.82 -7.84 0.86
CA VAL A 21 11.64 -6.41 0.60
C VAL A 21 13.01 -5.76 0.37
N LYS A 22 13.98 -6.02 1.26
CA LYS A 22 15.35 -5.51 1.09
C LYS A 22 15.98 -6.00 -0.22
N ALA A 23 15.83 -7.28 -0.53
CA ALA A 23 16.31 -7.89 -1.77
C ALA A 23 15.65 -7.27 -3.01
N LEU A 24 14.34 -6.99 -2.98
CA LEU A 24 13.61 -6.34 -4.07
C LEU A 24 14.21 -4.97 -4.39
N PHE A 25 14.44 -4.14 -3.37
CA PHE A 25 15.00 -2.80 -3.57
C PHE A 25 16.45 -2.87 -4.07
N ALA A 26 17.27 -3.77 -3.51
CA ALA A 26 18.63 -4.01 -4.00
C ALA A 26 18.63 -4.51 -5.46
N GLY A 27 17.71 -5.39 -5.82
CA GLY A 27 17.55 -5.92 -7.17
C GLY A 27 17.08 -4.88 -8.18
N LEU A 28 16.25 -3.92 -7.77
CA LEU A 28 15.90 -2.77 -8.60
C LEU A 28 17.15 -1.93 -8.90
N GLU A 29 17.97 -1.61 -7.91
CA GLU A 29 19.23 -0.88 -8.14
C GLU A 29 20.21 -1.67 -9.01
N ALA A 30 20.36 -2.97 -8.76
CA ALA A 30 21.18 -3.85 -9.59
C ALA A 30 20.68 -3.90 -11.04
N TYR A 31 19.36 -3.89 -11.27
CA TYR A 31 18.77 -3.79 -12.60
C TYR A 31 19.15 -2.47 -13.30
N GLN A 32 19.06 -1.35 -12.58
CA GLN A 32 19.45 -0.05 -13.13
C GLN A 32 20.93 -0.04 -13.49
N GLU A 33 21.79 -0.52 -12.60
CA GLU A 33 23.23 -0.53 -12.83
C GLU A 33 23.62 -1.46 -13.99
N ALA A 34 22.99 -2.64 -14.12
CA ALA A 34 23.21 -3.51 -15.26
C ALA A 34 22.86 -2.83 -16.60
N LYS A 35 21.78 -2.04 -16.64
CA LYS A 35 21.40 -1.24 -17.81
C LYS A 35 22.40 -0.12 -18.10
N ARG A 36 22.89 0.56 -17.06
CA ARG A 36 23.94 1.59 -17.19
C ARG A 36 25.22 0.99 -17.76
N GLN A 37 25.69 -0.14 -17.22
CA GLN A 37 26.86 -0.88 -17.73
C GLN A 37 26.69 -1.28 -19.20
N GLN A 38 25.52 -1.83 -19.56
CA GLN A 38 25.21 -2.17 -20.95
C GLN A 38 25.26 -0.94 -21.86
N ARG A 39 24.77 0.22 -21.39
CA ARG A 39 24.82 1.47 -22.15
C ARG A 39 26.24 2.01 -22.27
N ARG A 40 27.04 2.04 -21.20
CA ARG A 40 28.45 2.44 -21.23
C ARG A 40 29.22 1.61 -22.24
N SER A 41 29.07 0.28 -22.20
CA SER A 41 29.68 -0.63 -23.17
C SER A 41 29.22 -0.32 -24.60
N SER A 42 27.92 -0.12 -24.84
CA SER A 42 27.41 0.23 -26.17
C SER A 42 28.02 1.53 -26.71
N ARG A 43 28.13 2.56 -25.86
CA ARG A 43 28.72 3.85 -26.22
C ARG A 43 30.22 3.74 -26.53
N ALA A 44 30.96 2.95 -25.73
CA ALA A 44 32.38 2.68 -25.97
C ALA A 44 32.63 1.90 -27.28
N HIS A 45 31.70 1.02 -27.68
CA HIS A 45 31.80 0.21 -28.89
C HIS A 45 31.03 0.82 -30.07
N GLY A 46 31.27 2.11 -30.34
CA GLY A 46 30.83 2.77 -31.58
C GLY A 46 29.38 3.29 -31.61
N LYS A 47 28.62 3.18 -30.51
CA LYS A 47 27.27 3.76 -30.39
C LYS A 47 27.23 4.98 -29.48
N ALA A 48 28.20 5.88 -29.63
CA ALA A 48 28.33 7.10 -28.81
C ALA A 48 27.09 8.02 -28.88
N TYR A 49 26.30 7.92 -29.96
CA TYR A 49 25.04 8.67 -30.14
C TYR A 49 23.91 8.25 -29.19
N LEU A 50 23.98 7.06 -28.57
CA LEU A 50 22.98 6.63 -27.60
C LEU A 50 23.07 7.48 -26.33
N PRO A 51 21.96 7.83 -25.67
CA PRO A 51 22.00 8.69 -24.49
C PRO A 51 22.78 8.05 -23.34
N ASP A 52 23.40 8.90 -22.53
CA ASP A 52 24.04 8.49 -21.27
C ASP A 52 22.96 8.17 -20.23
N LEU A 53 23.16 7.10 -19.45
CA LEU A 53 22.24 6.68 -18.41
C LEU A 53 22.78 6.91 -16.99
N ASP A 54 24.02 7.41 -16.85
CA ASP A 54 24.63 7.64 -15.53
C ASP A 54 24.09 8.90 -14.84
N GLY A 55 23.64 9.90 -15.63
CA GLY A 55 23.07 11.14 -15.11
C GLY A 55 21.57 11.11 -14.80
N VAL A 56 20.90 9.96 -14.96
CA VAL A 56 19.46 9.81 -14.78
C VAL A 56 19.14 8.92 -13.57
N ALA A 57 18.15 9.32 -12.77
CA ALA A 57 17.72 8.56 -11.60
C ALA A 57 17.14 7.20 -12.01
N TYR A 58 16.17 7.22 -12.93
CA TYR A 58 15.64 6.02 -13.57
C TYR A 58 16.16 5.83 -14.99
N VAL A 59 16.70 4.64 -15.28
CA VAL A 59 17.28 4.27 -16.61
C VAL A 59 16.21 3.96 -17.66
N ASP A 60 15.03 3.54 -17.20
CA ASP A 60 13.82 3.29 -17.97
C ASP A 60 12.61 3.27 -17.01
N HIS A 61 11.44 2.87 -17.51
CA HIS A 61 10.19 2.87 -16.74
C HIS A 61 10.12 1.78 -15.65
N VAL A 62 11.02 0.79 -15.63
CA VAL A 62 10.81 -0.45 -14.86
C VAL A 62 10.82 -0.20 -13.36
N ALA A 63 11.87 0.47 -12.86
CA ALA A 63 11.99 0.80 -11.44
C ALA A 63 10.86 1.71 -10.93
N PRO A 64 10.56 2.87 -11.57
CA PRO A 64 9.49 3.73 -11.07
C PRO A 64 8.11 3.07 -11.19
N TRP A 65 7.89 2.20 -12.18
CA TRP A 65 6.63 1.43 -12.31
C TRP A 65 6.46 0.43 -11.17
N ILE A 66 7.50 -0.35 -10.86
CA ILE A 66 7.48 -1.35 -9.77
C ILE A 66 7.32 -0.67 -8.41
N LEU A 67 8.06 0.41 -8.16
CA LEU A 67 7.96 1.17 -6.90
C LEU A 67 6.57 1.81 -6.75
N THR A 68 6.00 2.34 -7.83
CA THR A 68 4.62 2.85 -7.80
C THR A 68 3.63 1.74 -7.47
N MET A 69 3.78 0.55 -8.07
CA MET A 69 2.94 -0.61 -7.71
C MET A 69 3.08 -0.99 -6.24
N TYR A 70 4.32 -1.04 -5.74
CA TYR A 70 4.63 -1.40 -4.36
C TYR A 70 3.97 -0.45 -3.35
N TYR A 71 4.09 0.86 -3.56
CA TYR A 71 3.58 1.87 -2.61
C TYR A 71 2.09 2.19 -2.75
N THR A 72 1.45 1.86 -3.88
CA THR A 72 0.02 2.17 -4.11
C THR A 72 -0.88 0.94 -4.09
N GLY A 73 -0.31 -0.26 -4.26
CA GLY A 73 -1.08 -1.48 -4.44
C GLY A 73 -1.91 -1.52 -5.73
N PHE A 74 -1.74 -0.59 -6.68
CA PHE A 74 -2.50 -0.61 -7.92
C PHE A 74 -2.29 -1.89 -8.72
N ARG A 75 -3.35 -2.32 -9.43
CA ARG A 75 -3.24 -3.46 -10.36
C ARG A 75 -2.36 -3.05 -11.55
N PRO A 76 -1.65 -3.99 -12.20
CA PRO A 76 -0.85 -3.69 -13.38
C PRO A 76 -1.63 -2.95 -14.48
N GLY A 77 -2.87 -3.38 -14.74
CA GLY A 77 -3.76 -2.73 -15.70
C GLY A 77 -3.99 -1.25 -15.38
N ASP A 78 -4.29 -0.93 -14.12
CA ASP A 78 -4.52 0.44 -13.65
C ASP A 78 -3.27 1.32 -13.78
N LEU A 79 -2.07 0.75 -13.61
CA LEU A 79 -0.81 1.48 -13.83
C LEU A 79 -0.53 1.70 -15.32
N PHE A 80 -0.83 0.73 -16.19
CA PHE A 80 -0.66 0.90 -17.63
C PHE A 80 -1.58 1.99 -18.21
N GLY A 81 -2.73 2.24 -17.59
CA GLY A 81 -3.63 3.34 -17.95
C GLY A 81 -3.50 4.58 -17.07
N LEU A 82 -2.50 4.64 -16.17
CA LEU A 82 -2.28 5.82 -15.33
C LEU A 82 -1.78 6.98 -16.19
N ARG A 83 -2.35 8.17 -15.98
CA ARG A 83 -2.04 9.40 -16.71
C ARG A 83 -1.64 10.51 -15.77
N TRP A 84 -0.82 11.46 -16.24
CA TRP A 84 -0.38 12.60 -15.45
C TRP A 84 -1.55 13.48 -14.99
N ASP A 85 -2.60 13.61 -15.81
CA ASP A 85 -3.84 14.30 -15.44
C ASP A 85 -4.65 13.62 -14.31
N HIS A 86 -4.32 12.36 -13.97
CA HIS A 86 -4.87 11.68 -12.78
C HIS A 86 -4.07 11.97 -11.50
N VAL A 87 -2.80 12.41 -11.61
CA VAL A 87 -1.86 12.50 -10.49
C VAL A 87 -1.78 13.93 -9.99
N ASN A 88 -2.09 14.14 -8.71
CA ASN A 88 -1.87 15.41 -8.03
C ASN A 88 -0.75 15.26 -7.01
N LEU A 89 0.47 15.64 -7.39
CA LEU A 89 1.66 15.53 -6.52
C LEU A 89 1.60 16.49 -5.32
N THR A 90 0.93 17.64 -5.46
CA THR A 90 0.78 18.63 -4.38
C THR A 90 -0.14 18.12 -3.28
N PHE A 91 -1.33 17.62 -3.65
CA PHE A 91 -2.30 17.05 -2.72
C PHE A 91 -2.03 15.57 -2.41
N ARG A 92 -0.99 14.98 -3.01
CA ARG A 92 -0.57 13.58 -2.83
C ARG A 92 -1.72 12.62 -3.10
N THR A 93 -2.40 12.78 -4.23
CA THR A 93 -3.52 11.91 -4.62
C THR A 93 -3.42 11.45 -6.06
N VAL A 94 -4.03 10.31 -6.34
CA VAL A 94 -4.39 9.87 -7.70
C VAL A 94 -5.89 9.77 -7.79
N ARG A 95 -6.49 10.43 -8.78
CA ARG A 95 -7.92 10.31 -9.08
C ARG A 95 -8.13 9.67 -10.44
N LYS A 96 -8.60 8.41 -10.48
CA LYS A 96 -8.84 7.67 -11.74
C LYS A 96 -10.03 6.72 -11.63
N VAL A 97 -10.59 6.38 -12.79
CA VAL A 97 -11.51 5.23 -12.89
C VAL A 97 -10.67 3.94 -12.84
N ILE A 98 -11.09 2.98 -12.02
CA ILE A 98 -10.41 1.69 -11.89
C ILE A 98 -10.90 0.75 -12.99
N GLU A 99 -9.97 0.32 -13.85
CA GLU A 99 -10.34 -0.26 -15.15
C GLU A 99 -11.04 -1.61 -15.01
N LYS A 100 -10.55 -2.47 -14.12
CA LYS A 100 -11.12 -3.81 -13.92
C LYS A 100 -12.58 -3.74 -13.44
N THR A 101 -12.95 -2.68 -12.72
CA THR A 101 -14.28 -2.49 -12.15
C THR A 101 -15.08 -1.41 -12.86
N ALA A 102 -14.58 -0.85 -13.96
CA ALA A 102 -15.20 0.30 -14.64
C ALA A 102 -16.64 0.00 -15.04
N HIS A 103 -16.93 -1.21 -15.53
CA HIS A 103 -18.29 -1.64 -15.88
C HIS A 103 -19.29 -1.66 -14.72
N HIS A 104 -18.81 -1.73 -13.48
CA HIS A 104 -19.64 -1.71 -12.27
C HIS A 104 -19.60 -0.34 -11.57
N ARG A 105 -18.55 0.45 -11.82
CA ARG A 105 -18.32 1.75 -11.22
C ARG A 105 -17.48 2.61 -12.16
N GLU A 106 -18.18 3.43 -12.95
CA GLU A 106 -17.57 4.34 -13.93
C GLU A 106 -16.99 5.60 -13.29
N GLU A 107 -17.36 5.89 -12.04
CA GLU A 107 -16.89 7.08 -11.33
C GLU A 107 -15.41 6.99 -10.93
N PRO A 108 -14.63 8.08 -11.11
CA PRO A 108 -13.26 8.14 -10.61
C PRO A 108 -13.20 8.04 -9.10
N GLN A 109 -12.28 7.20 -8.61
CA GLN A 109 -11.95 7.08 -7.19
C GLN A 109 -10.65 7.83 -6.89
N THR A 110 -10.54 8.36 -5.68
CA THR A 110 -9.36 9.08 -5.21
C THR A 110 -8.57 8.23 -4.23
N PHE A 111 -7.27 8.06 -4.49
CA PHE A 111 -6.34 7.28 -3.69
C PHE A 111 -5.25 8.19 -3.13
N PRO A 112 -4.95 8.14 -1.83
CA PRO A 112 -3.81 8.85 -1.27
C PRO A 112 -2.49 8.23 -1.72
N LEU A 113 -1.46 9.05 -1.83
CA LEU A 113 -0.09 8.65 -2.11
C LEU A 113 0.77 8.82 -0.85
N SER A 114 1.59 7.82 -0.53
CA SER A 114 2.61 7.96 0.50
C SER A 114 3.69 8.95 0.08
N THR A 115 4.51 9.40 1.05
CA THR A 115 5.65 10.28 0.78
C THR A 115 6.61 9.65 -0.24
N GLU A 116 6.84 8.35 -0.15
CA GLU A 116 7.72 7.57 -1.03
C GLU A 116 7.12 7.44 -2.43
N ALA A 117 5.81 7.18 -2.55
CA ALA A 117 5.13 7.15 -3.85
C ALA A 117 5.22 8.51 -4.55
N VAL A 118 5.05 9.61 -3.81
CA VAL A 118 5.22 10.97 -4.32
C VAL A 118 6.66 11.21 -4.75
N ALA A 119 7.66 10.77 -3.98
CA ALA A 119 9.06 10.92 -4.34
C ALA A 119 9.39 10.21 -5.66
N VAL A 120 8.93 8.97 -5.82
CA VAL A 120 9.11 8.19 -7.05
C VAL A 120 8.46 8.88 -8.25
N LEU A 121 7.18 9.26 -8.13
CA LEU A 121 6.43 9.88 -9.22
C LEU A 121 6.94 11.27 -9.56
N LYS A 122 7.37 12.06 -8.57
CA LYS A 122 7.91 13.40 -8.79
C LYS A 122 9.24 13.34 -9.53
N GLU A 123 10.14 12.45 -9.14
CA GLU A 123 11.41 12.28 -9.86
C GLU A 123 11.18 11.78 -11.29
N TRP A 124 10.29 10.80 -11.46
CA TRP A 124 9.92 10.31 -12.78
C TRP A 124 9.27 11.40 -13.65
N HIS A 125 8.38 12.23 -13.08
CA HIS A 125 7.74 13.36 -13.76
C HIS A 125 8.79 14.36 -14.28
N ARG A 126 9.75 14.73 -13.43
CA ARG A 126 10.87 15.61 -13.77
C ARG A 126 11.71 15.05 -14.91
N GLN A 127 12.07 13.76 -14.84
CA GLN A 127 12.85 13.09 -15.89
C GLN A 127 12.12 12.99 -17.23
N GLN A 128 10.78 12.97 -17.23
CA GLN A 128 9.94 12.98 -18.43
C GLN A 128 9.69 14.40 -18.98
N GLY A 129 10.27 15.44 -18.38
CA GLY A 129 10.07 16.84 -18.80
C GLY A 129 8.79 17.47 -18.28
N GLU A 130 8.30 17.00 -17.12
CA GLU A 130 7.14 17.55 -16.40
C GLU A 130 5.85 17.64 -17.25
N PRO A 131 5.45 16.57 -17.97
CA PRO A 131 4.26 16.60 -18.82
C PRO A 131 2.98 16.87 -18.00
N THR A 132 2.08 17.69 -18.54
CA THR A 132 0.78 17.97 -17.92
C THR A 132 -0.27 16.89 -18.22
N THR A 133 -0.12 16.16 -19.32
CA THR A 133 -1.06 15.12 -19.77
C THR A 133 -0.30 13.92 -20.32
N GLY A 134 -1.02 12.82 -20.59
CA GLY A 134 -0.46 11.62 -21.19
C GLY A 134 -0.16 10.53 -20.18
N LEU A 135 0.26 9.37 -20.67
CA LEU A 135 0.53 8.20 -19.82
C LEU A 135 1.73 8.47 -18.90
N VAL A 136 1.62 8.05 -17.64
CA VAL A 136 2.76 8.07 -16.70
C VAL A 136 3.81 7.07 -17.15
N PHE A 137 3.39 5.91 -17.67
CA PHE A 137 4.28 4.86 -18.15
C PHE A 137 3.95 4.49 -19.60
N PRO A 138 4.35 5.30 -20.58
CA PRO A 138 4.16 5.00 -21.99
C PRO A 138 5.10 3.87 -22.43
N SER A 139 4.67 3.11 -23.45
CA SER A 139 5.50 2.12 -24.12
C SER A 139 6.71 2.80 -24.77
N PRO A 140 7.94 2.35 -24.50
CA PRO A 140 9.14 2.93 -25.12
C PRO A 140 9.20 2.66 -26.63
N ARG A 141 8.35 1.78 -27.18
CA ARG A 141 8.32 1.46 -28.61
C ARG A 141 7.50 2.44 -29.44
N ASN A 142 6.42 3.00 -28.89
CA ASN A 142 5.44 3.75 -29.66
C ASN A 142 4.71 4.85 -28.88
N GLY A 143 5.08 5.10 -27.62
CA GLY A 143 4.43 6.10 -26.76
C GLY A 143 3.01 5.75 -26.31
N LYS A 144 2.45 4.63 -26.77
CA LYS A 144 1.08 4.18 -26.44
C LYS A 144 1.08 3.38 -25.14
N ARG A 145 -0.11 2.93 -24.74
CA ARG A 145 -0.29 2.02 -23.61
C ARG A 145 0.54 0.74 -23.77
N MET A 146 1.21 0.33 -22.70
CA MET A 146 1.93 -0.94 -22.65
C MET A 146 0.97 -2.14 -22.67
N SER A 147 1.42 -3.27 -23.23
CA SER A 147 0.66 -4.53 -23.16
C SER A 147 0.62 -5.07 -21.74
N ALA A 148 -0.39 -5.89 -21.43
CA ALA A 148 -0.52 -6.54 -20.12
C ALA A 148 0.72 -7.37 -19.71
N THR A 149 1.49 -7.83 -20.69
CA THR A 149 2.69 -8.66 -20.50
C THR A 149 4.00 -7.87 -20.50
N ALA A 150 3.97 -6.55 -20.71
CA ALA A 150 5.17 -5.73 -20.90
C ALA A 150 6.14 -5.80 -19.72
N MET A 151 5.61 -5.94 -18.50
CA MET A 151 6.40 -6.00 -17.27
C MET A 151 6.86 -7.41 -16.88
N GLN A 152 6.43 -8.47 -17.56
CA GLN A 152 6.79 -9.86 -17.18
C GLN A 152 8.29 -10.12 -17.34
N LYS A 153 8.89 -9.74 -18.47
CA LYS A 153 10.34 -9.92 -18.71
C LYS A 153 11.21 -9.00 -17.84
N PRO A 154 10.89 -7.69 -17.70
CA PRO A 154 11.57 -6.84 -16.73
C PRO A 154 11.50 -7.40 -15.30
N TRP A 155 10.32 -7.85 -14.86
CA TRP A 155 10.14 -8.43 -13.53
C TRP A 155 10.99 -9.68 -13.30
N ALA A 156 11.05 -10.60 -14.27
CA ALA A 156 11.93 -11.77 -14.18
C ALA A 156 13.41 -11.37 -14.07
N SER A 157 13.82 -10.30 -14.76
CA SER A 157 15.20 -9.79 -14.69
C SER A 157 15.50 -9.19 -13.30
N VAL A 158 14.59 -8.38 -12.77
CA VAL A 158 14.72 -7.78 -11.43
C VAL A 158 14.78 -8.88 -10.36
N ARG A 159 13.89 -9.88 -10.41
CA ARG A 159 13.89 -10.99 -9.45
C ARG A 159 15.18 -11.79 -9.47
N LYS A 160 15.68 -12.11 -10.66
CA LYS A 160 16.96 -12.82 -10.80
C LYS A 160 18.11 -12.03 -10.18
N LEU A 161 18.16 -10.72 -10.40
CA LEU A 161 19.19 -9.85 -9.82
C LEU A 161 19.01 -9.66 -8.31
N ALA A 162 17.77 -9.70 -7.83
CA ALA A 162 17.43 -9.62 -6.41
C ALA A 162 17.70 -10.93 -5.65
N GLY A 163 17.90 -12.07 -6.33
CA GLY A 163 17.89 -13.38 -5.69
C GLY A 163 16.51 -13.76 -5.12
N LEU A 164 15.43 -13.22 -5.69
CA LEU A 164 14.06 -13.51 -5.26
C LEU A 164 13.55 -14.82 -5.88
N PRO A 165 12.59 -15.50 -5.24
CA PRO A 165 12.03 -16.75 -5.75
C PRO A 165 11.44 -16.66 -7.17
N ASP A 166 11.62 -17.74 -7.93
CA ASP A 166 11.15 -17.85 -9.33
C ASP A 166 9.62 -17.90 -9.46
N ASP A 167 8.91 -18.23 -8.38
CA ASP A 167 7.45 -18.23 -8.28
C ASP A 167 6.89 -16.90 -7.75
N LEU A 168 7.74 -15.94 -7.34
CA LEU A 168 7.27 -14.63 -6.89
C LEU A 168 6.69 -13.83 -8.08
N LEU A 169 5.37 -13.73 -8.12
CA LEU A 169 4.64 -13.02 -9.17
C LEU A 169 4.69 -11.50 -8.97
N LEU A 170 4.64 -10.75 -10.07
CA LEU A 170 4.56 -9.28 -10.01
C LEU A 170 3.31 -8.80 -9.25
N TYR A 171 2.20 -9.55 -9.41
CA TYR A 171 0.95 -9.26 -8.73
C TYR A 171 1.05 -9.42 -7.19
N SER A 172 2.04 -10.17 -6.70
CA SER A 172 2.31 -10.30 -5.26
C SER A 172 2.67 -8.96 -4.60
N LEU A 173 3.16 -7.96 -5.33
CA LEU A 173 3.40 -6.63 -4.78
C LEU A 173 2.11 -5.96 -4.29
N ARG A 174 1.00 -6.20 -4.99
CA ARG A 174 -0.32 -5.72 -4.57
C ARG A 174 -0.86 -6.49 -3.36
N HIS A 175 -0.62 -7.80 -3.30
CA HIS A 175 -0.94 -8.60 -2.12
C HIS A 175 -0.14 -8.13 -0.92
N ASN A 176 1.16 -7.89 -1.10
CA ASN A 176 2.03 -7.34 -0.08
C ASN A 176 1.50 -5.99 0.44
N PHE A 177 1.12 -5.05 -0.43
CA PHE A 177 0.54 -3.78 0.00
C PHE A 177 -0.66 -3.98 0.95
N ALA A 178 -1.62 -4.84 0.59
CA ALA A 178 -2.78 -5.12 1.43
C ALA A 178 -2.39 -5.80 2.75
N SER A 179 -1.55 -6.83 2.69
CA SER A 179 -1.08 -7.56 3.87
C SER A 179 -0.36 -6.65 4.86
N GLN A 180 0.56 -5.81 4.38
CA GLN A 180 1.32 -4.88 5.21
C GLN A 180 0.41 -3.86 5.91
N LEU A 181 -0.59 -3.32 5.21
CA LEU A 181 -1.57 -2.43 5.84
C LEU A 181 -2.37 -3.14 6.94
N VAL A 182 -2.82 -4.36 6.69
CA VAL A 182 -3.60 -5.13 7.68
C VAL A 182 -2.74 -5.50 8.89
N MET A 183 -1.49 -5.91 8.68
CA MET A 183 -0.53 -6.21 9.74
C MET A 183 -0.17 -4.95 10.55
N ALA A 184 -0.16 -3.77 9.91
CA ALA A 184 0.00 -2.49 10.58
C ALA A 184 -1.27 -2.03 11.35
N GLY A 185 -2.33 -2.85 11.39
CA GLY A 185 -3.55 -2.57 12.14
C GLY A 185 -4.55 -1.67 11.41
N VAL A 186 -4.37 -1.39 10.11
CA VAL A 186 -5.35 -0.63 9.32
C VAL A 186 -6.65 -1.44 9.18
N ASP A 187 -7.79 -0.77 9.32
CA ASP A 187 -9.09 -1.44 9.26
C ASP A 187 -9.39 -1.98 7.85
N LEU A 188 -10.10 -3.11 7.79
CA LEU A 188 -10.36 -3.83 6.53
C LEU A 188 -11.20 -3.00 5.54
N LEU A 189 -12.03 -2.07 6.01
CA LEU A 189 -12.82 -1.22 5.12
C LEU A 189 -11.90 -0.20 4.41
N THR A 190 -10.96 0.40 5.13
CA THR A 190 -9.94 1.28 4.57
C THR A 190 -9.05 0.53 3.60
N VAL A 191 -8.56 -0.67 3.95
CA VAL A 191 -7.76 -1.51 3.04
C VAL A 191 -8.56 -1.86 1.78
N SER A 192 -9.84 -2.23 1.92
CA SER A 192 -10.74 -2.55 0.80
C SER A 192 -10.92 -1.36 -0.15
N LYS A 193 -11.05 -0.14 0.40
CA LYS A 193 -11.15 1.10 -0.37
C LYS A 193 -9.84 1.40 -1.12
N LEU A 194 -8.69 1.33 -0.44
CA LEU A 194 -7.37 1.56 -1.06
C LEU A 194 -7.09 0.54 -2.18
N MET A 195 -7.54 -0.69 -2.00
CA MET A 195 -7.44 -1.74 -3.00
C MET A 195 -8.48 -1.60 -4.12
N ALA A 196 -9.49 -0.74 -4.00
CA ALA A 196 -10.62 -0.68 -4.92
C ALA A 196 -11.24 -2.07 -5.17
N HIS A 197 -11.61 -2.75 -4.08
CA HIS A 197 -12.45 -3.93 -4.16
C HIS A 197 -13.92 -3.52 -4.23
N SER A 198 -14.66 -4.11 -5.17
CA SER A 198 -16.11 -3.92 -5.31
C SER A 198 -16.88 -4.54 -4.15
N ASP A 199 -16.32 -5.60 -3.55
CA ASP A 199 -16.88 -6.29 -2.39
C ASP A 199 -15.80 -6.43 -1.30
N ILE A 200 -16.13 -5.97 -0.10
CA ILE A 200 -15.28 -6.08 1.08
C ILE A 200 -14.99 -7.54 1.45
N GLN A 201 -15.86 -8.50 1.09
CA GLN A 201 -15.63 -9.92 1.33
C GLN A 201 -14.32 -10.41 0.70
N THR A 202 -13.90 -9.82 -0.42
CA THR A 202 -12.58 -10.10 -1.02
C THR A 202 -11.46 -9.77 -0.02
N THR A 203 -11.55 -8.62 0.65
CA THR A 203 -10.55 -8.20 1.64
C THR A 203 -10.60 -9.08 2.89
N ILE A 204 -11.80 -9.40 3.36
CA ILE A 204 -12.01 -10.23 4.55
C ILE A 204 -11.41 -11.62 4.34
N THR A 205 -11.83 -12.31 3.27
CA THR A 205 -11.40 -13.68 2.97
C THR A 205 -9.88 -13.80 2.84
N PHE A 206 -9.21 -12.81 2.25
CA PHE A 206 -7.79 -12.92 1.94
C PHE A 206 -6.83 -12.29 2.94
N TYR A 207 -7.27 -11.32 3.75
CA TYR A 207 -6.34 -10.58 4.62
C TYR A 207 -6.78 -10.50 6.08
N ALA A 208 -8.03 -10.80 6.45
CA ALA A 208 -8.49 -10.61 7.83
C ALA A 208 -7.67 -11.39 8.87
N HIS A 209 -7.15 -12.56 8.49
CA HIS A 209 -6.32 -13.41 9.35
C HIS A 209 -4.96 -12.79 9.71
N LEU A 210 -4.51 -11.75 9.00
CA LEU A 210 -3.27 -11.02 9.28
C LEU A 210 -3.44 -9.89 10.30
N ARG A 211 -4.67 -9.63 10.75
CA ARG A 211 -4.94 -8.54 11.68
C ARG A 211 -4.29 -8.83 13.04
N PRO A 212 -3.58 -7.85 13.63
CA PRO A 212 -3.15 -7.96 15.01
C PRO A 212 -4.38 -7.97 15.94
N ASP A 213 -4.30 -8.73 17.03
CA ASP A 213 -5.34 -8.73 18.06
C ASP A 213 -5.18 -7.50 18.96
N HIS A 214 -6.03 -6.51 18.74
CA HIS A 214 -6.12 -5.29 19.56
C HIS A 214 -7.37 -5.29 20.45
N SER A 215 -8.00 -6.44 20.70
CA SER A 215 -9.26 -6.52 21.44
C SER A 215 -9.16 -5.91 22.84
N ARG A 216 -8.08 -6.24 23.58
CA ARG A 216 -7.80 -5.67 24.90
C ARG A 216 -7.62 -4.15 24.83
N ASP A 217 -6.78 -3.67 23.94
CA ASP A 217 -6.48 -2.23 23.80
C ASP A 217 -7.72 -1.42 23.43
N ALA A 218 -8.60 -1.99 22.59
CA ALA A 218 -9.87 -1.38 22.22
C ALA A 218 -10.82 -1.24 23.42
N VAL A 219 -10.93 -2.27 24.27
CA VAL A 219 -11.75 -2.21 25.49
C VAL A 219 -11.15 -1.21 26.49
N GLU A 220 -9.83 -1.18 26.66
CA GLU A 220 -9.14 -0.21 27.53
C GLU A 220 -9.31 1.24 27.04
N ALA A 221 -9.24 1.48 25.73
CA ALA A 221 -9.48 2.80 25.15
C ALA A 221 -10.92 3.27 25.41
N PHE A 222 -11.91 2.38 25.27
CA PHE A 222 -13.30 2.68 25.62
C PHE A 222 -13.45 3.02 27.11
N ALA A 223 -12.85 2.23 28.01
CA ALA A 223 -12.91 2.48 29.45
C ALA A 223 -12.29 3.82 29.85
N LYS A 224 -11.18 4.23 29.21
CA LYS A 224 -10.52 5.53 29.43
C LYS A 224 -11.33 6.71 28.90
N ALA A 225 -12.17 6.51 27.90
CA ALA A 225 -13.00 7.56 27.32
C ALA A 225 -14.22 7.93 28.19
N VAL A 226 -14.57 7.08 29.17
CA VAL A 226 -15.61 7.39 30.15
C VAL A 226 -15.04 8.32 31.23
N PRO A 227 -15.62 9.52 31.44
CA PRO A 227 -15.22 10.38 32.55
C PRO A 227 -15.37 9.62 33.86
N ARG A 228 -14.26 9.39 34.57
CA ARG A 228 -14.35 8.87 35.94
C ARG A 228 -14.97 9.96 36.81
N ALA A 229 -16.02 9.62 37.54
CA ALA A 229 -16.47 10.44 38.65
C ALA A 229 -15.25 10.70 39.57
N PRO A 230 -15.05 11.93 40.06
CA PRO A 230 -13.98 12.20 41.01
C PRO A 230 -14.12 11.23 42.16
N ALA A 231 -13.04 10.52 42.49
CA ALA A 231 -13.01 9.65 43.65
C ALA A 231 -13.39 10.51 44.86
N GLU A 232 -14.53 10.22 45.48
CA GLU A 232 -14.82 10.83 46.77
C GLU A 232 -13.72 10.39 47.74
N GLU A 233 -12.85 11.34 48.08
CA GLU A 233 -11.94 11.22 49.21
C GLU A 233 -12.82 11.03 50.46
N GLY A 234 -12.99 9.77 50.85
CA GLY A 234 -13.66 9.39 52.09
C GLY A 234 -12.92 9.97 53.28
N GLY A 235 -13.31 11.16 53.71
CA GLY A 235 -13.06 11.66 55.05
C GLY A 235 -13.82 10.77 56.04
N ALA A 236 -13.08 9.89 56.71
CA ALA A 236 -13.58 9.10 57.82
C ALA A 236 -14.12 10.04 58.92
N SER A 237 -15.44 10.07 59.11
CA SER A 237 -16.08 10.62 60.30
C SER A 237 -16.47 9.46 61.21
N ASP A 238 -15.55 9.13 62.12
CA ASP A 238 -15.83 8.30 63.28
C ASP A 238 -16.71 9.09 64.27
N LYS A 239 -18.01 8.76 64.32
CA LYS A 239 -18.87 9.09 65.45
C LYS A 239 -19.79 7.91 65.76
N ALA A 240 -19.42 7.17 66.81
CA ALA A 240 -20.25 6.16 67.46
C ALA A 240 -21.63 6.72 67.87
N PRO A 241 -22.72 5.92 67.81
CA PRO A 241 -24.02 6.37 68.29
C PRO A 241 -24.10 6.22 69.81
N ALA A 242 -24.48 7.32 70.48
CA ALA A 242 -24.81 7.31 71.90
C ALA A 242 -26.18 6.64 72.11
N ILE A 243 -26.19 5.58 72.90
CA ILE A 243 -27.39 4.91 73.41
C ILE A 243 -28.09 5.88 74.37
N ARG A 244 -29.38 6.18 74.12
CA ARG A 244 -30.27 6.77 75.12
C ARG A 244 -31.44 5.81 75.36
N GLU A 245 -31.44 5.21 76.55
CA GLU A 245 -32.62 4.61 77.15
C GLU A 245 -33.67 5.70 77.41
N VAL A 246 -34.92 5.47 77.00
CA VAL A 246 -36.08 5.99 77.74
C VAL A 246 -37.18 4.92 77.77
N SER A 247 -37.61 4.69 79.00
CA SER A 247 -38.54 3.68 79.47
C SER A 247 -40.01 3.97 79.12
N THR A 248 -40.74 2.90 78.85
CA THR A 248 -42.19 2.61 78.99
C THR A 248 -43.23 3.75 79.04
N LYS A 249 -44.31 3.58 78.27
CA LYS A 249 -45.68 3.46 78.84
C LYS A 249 -46.61 2.71 77.89
N VAL A 250 -47.12 1.59 78.39
CA VAL A 250 -48.25 0.82 77.85
C VAL A 250 -49.53 1.56 78.21
N SER A 251 -50.45 1.73 77.26
CA SER A 251 -51.88 1.94 77.58
C SER A 251 -52.77 1.43 76.44
N THR A 252 -53.55 0.42 76.80
CA THR A 252 -54.71 -0.15 76.10
C THR A 252 -55.81 0.87 75.82
N LYS A 253 -56.38 0.83 74.61
CA LYS A 253 -57.79 0.52 74.34
C LYS A 253 -58.00 0.23 72.87
#